data_AF-A0A1G0SIM7-F1
#
_entry.id   AF-A0A1G0SIM7-F1
#
_cell.length_a   1.000
_cell.length_b   1.000
_cell.length_c   1.000
_cell.angle_alpha   90.00
_cell.angle_beta   90.00
_cell.angle_gamma   90.00
#
_symmetry.space_group_name_H-M   'P 1'
#
loop_
_entity.id
_entity.type
_entity.pdbx_description
1 polymer ?
#
loop_
_entity_poly.entity_id
_entity_poly.type
_entity_poly.pdbx_seq_one_letter_code
_entity_poly.pdbx_strand_id
1 'polypeptide(L)'
;MKALSACAFFIFVALPFESSAQSPSSFTVDAYRQFLSTHQNLDASGLRALHEAGIFTATVSYNPSEGQYYDTISSYYSLTSDERSLFQSHGFVVSERLTYESFGQALVELFHRDLPVFVSTDAILHSMHMSYDVILKNVEVDYLIPTIDSLLLHMHAYLPTLQSAYGNTPGMRLSLRDVDVYLTVARTLLGTTCQPYYSENWSTVNPLLASIGSLTPSQYPLFSYEARTIDFSQFKVRGHYTDSEALGNYFRAMIWMGRTELYLTSPEVDGKPVQSDSSVQRQMIDSYLLLEALEGSGQLERLVRADNIIRHFVGESDNVTYDDLRTMRSLTGFVSADEMTDTAMVRRFQQTLTDQSFAGQRILSQIFITDPMSPDQIQTPSAFMIFGQRFVIDSYVTASVVYDRIVYNGLKVTRMLPSTLDILFALGNDGAAQLLEPELNEYHYGSNLAALRYLVDSYDQSFWTSTLYNAWLQSIRTLNPPADRSQFPAFMRTAAWWQQKMNTQLASWAELRHDNLLYAKQSYSGGIVCSFPESYVEPIPAFYRAVKAYAEEGITKLQHLGFAGPVDYFRRLYGVA
;
A
#
# COMPACT_ATOMS: atom_id res chain seq x y z
N MET A 1 18.65 -3.96 -41.70
CA MET A 1 17.19 -3.89 -41.44
C MET A 1 16.89 -4.87 -40.33
N LYS A 2 16.40 -4.40 -39.17
CA LYS A 2 16.07 -5.26 -38.02
C LYS A 2 14.57 -5.51 -38.02
N ALA A 3 14.15 -6.76 -37.81
CA ALA A 3 12.80 -7.03 -37.30
C ALA A 3 12.87 -6.96 -35.77
N LEU A 4 12.09 -6.08 -35.14
CA LEU A 4 11.78 -6.22 -33.73
C LEU A 4 10.60 -7.20 -33.63
N SER A 5 10.80 -8.31 -32.92
CA SER A 5 9.70 -9.20 -32.54
C SER A 5 9.11 -8.74 -31.22
N ALA A 6 7.79 -8.80 -31.09
CA ALA A 6 7.10 -8.31 -29.89
C ALA A 6 7.02 -9.38 -28.80
N CYS A 7 7.45 -9.03 -27.58
CA CYS A 7 6.96 -9.59 -26.33
C CYS A 7 6.42 -8.38 -25.53
N ALA A 8 5.11 -8.19 -25.42
CA ALA A 8 4.16 -8.93 -24.59
C ALA A 8 4.18 -8.45 -23.12
N PHE A 9 3.62 -7.27 -22.88
CA PHE A 9 3.23 -6.78 -21.56
C PHE A 9 2.07 -7.66 -21.02
N PHE A 10 2.34 -8.52 -20.04
CA PHE A 10 1.31 -9.37 -19.42
C PHE A 10 0.71 -8.71 -18.16
N ILE A 11 -0.52 -8.21 -18.28
CA ILE A 11 -1.32 -7.68 -17.15
C ILE A 11 -2.78 -8.15 -17.32
N PHE A 12 -3.24 -8.96 -16.37
CA PHE A 12 -4.64 -9.29 -16.03
C PHE A 12 -5.60 -9.80 -17.13
N VAL A 13 -5.84 -11.13 -17.17
CA VAL A 13 -7.20 -11.75 -17.16
C VAL A 13 -7.10 -13.15 -16.53
N ALA A 14 -7.80 -13.41 -15.41
CA ALA A 14 -8.33 -14.74 -15.02
C ALA A 14 -9.03 -14.74 -13.63
N LEU A 15 -10.33 -14.45 -13.59
CA LEU A 15 -11.25 -15.01 -12.58
C LEU A 15 -12.60 -15.29 -13.24
N PRO A 16 -13.19 -16.50 -13.09
CA PRO A 16 -14.47 -16.83 -13.68
C PRO A 16 -15.63 -16.29 -12.82
N PHE A 17 -16.28 -15.23 -13.28
CA PHE A 17 -17.59 -14.84 -12.79
C PHE A 17 -18.65 -15.14 -13.86
N GLU A 18 -19.50 -16.13 -13.58
CA GLU A 18 -20.70 -16.34 -14.37
C GLU A 18 -21.70 -15.19 -14.17
N SER A 19 -22.50 -14.96 -15.19
CA SER A 19 -23.33 -13.77 -15.42
C SER A 19 -24.22 -13.30 -14.26
N SER A 20 -24.27 -11.98 -14.04
CA SER A 20 -25.43 -11.20 -14.50
C SER A 20 -25.19 -9.68 -14.60
N ALA A 21 -25.45 -9.13 -15.79
CA ALA A 21 -25.84 -7.75 -16.10
C ALA A 21 -25.00 -6.53 -15.60
N GLN A 22 -24.42 -5.82 -16.58
CA GLN A 22 -24.23 -4.36 -16.57
C GLN A 22 -23.30 -3.78 -15.50
N SER A 23 -22.07 -4.30 -15.48
CA SER A 23 -20.90 -3.45 -15.19
C SER A 23 -20.60 -2.54 -16.39
N PRO A 24 -20.19 -1.29 -16.14
CA PRO A 24 -19.75 -0.36 -17.16
C PRO A 24 -18.31 -0.68 -17.60
N SER A 25 -17.84 -0.07 -18.70
CA SER A 25 -16.66 -0.51 -19.47
C SER A 25 -15.57 -1.27 -18.70
N SER A 26 -15.28 -2.48 -19.18
CA SER A 26 -14.03 -3.16 -18.88
C SER A 26 -12.84 -2.24 -19.15
N PHE A 27 -11.98 -2.07 -18.15
CA PHE A 27 -10.60 -1.65 -18.35
C PHE A 27 -9.97 -2.47 -19.48
N THR A 28 -9.34 -1.82 -20.45
CA THR A 28 -8.50 -2.52 -21.43
C THR A 28 -7.16 -1.81 -21.54
N VAL A 29 -6.09 -2.60 -21.62
CA VAL A 29 -4.71 -2.09 -21.65
C VAL A 29 -4.47 -1.20 -22.86
N ASP A 30 -5.08 -1.49 -24.02
CA ASP A 30 -4.95 -0.67 -25.23
C ASP A 30 -5.65 0.68 -25.13
N ALA A 31 -6.77 0.75 -24.39
CA ALA A 31 -7.48 2.01 -24.19
C ALA A 31 -6.78 2.88 -23.12
N TYR A 32 -6.18 2.25 -22.09
CA TYR A 32 -5.23 2.90 -21.17
C TYR A 32 -3.96 3.40 -21.88
N ARG A 33 -3.37 2.60 -22.79
CA ARG A 33 -2.25 3.01 -23.67
C ARG A 33 -2.65 4.17 -24.57
N GLN A 34 -3.84 4.11 -25.19
CA GLN A 34 -4.35 5.19 -26.03
C GLN A 34 -4.47 6.47 -25.22
N PHE A 35 -5.06 6.41 -24.02
CA PHE A 35 -5.17 7.56 -23.15
C PHE A 35 -3.80 8.14 -22.75
N LEU A 36 -2.84 7.29 -22.35
CA LEU A 36 -1.46 7.72 -22.06
C LEU A 36 -0.84 8.42 -23.28
N SER A 37 -1.09 7.91 -24.49
CA SER A 37 -0.57 8.51 -25.73
C SER A 37 -1.23 9.85 -26.08
N THR A 38 -2.53 10.03 -25.80
CA THR A 38 -3.25 11.28 -26.10
C THR A 38 -3.01 12.38 -25.06
N HIS A 39 -2.45 12.04 -23.89
CA HIS A 39 -2.15 12.97 -22.79
C HIS A 39 -0.65 13.06 -22.48
N GLN A 40 0.22 12.70 -23.44
CA GLN A 40 1.66 12.95 -23.31
C GLN A 40 1.95 14.44 -23.18
N ASN A 41 2.78 14.81 -22.20
CA ASN A 41 3.15 16.19 -21.88
C ASN A 41 1.95 17.07 -21.47
N LEU A 42 0.92 16.46 -20.86
CA LEU A 42 -0.19 17.20 -20.24
C LEU A 42 0.36 18.12 -19.14
N ASP A 43 0.31 19.42 -19.38
CA ASP A 43 0.77 20.45 -18.45
C ASP A 43 -0.24 20.67 -17.32
N ALA A 44 0.14 21.46 -16.32
CA ALA A 44 -0.78 21.81 -15.24
C ALA A 44 -2.08 22.46 -15.74
N SER A 45 -2.08 23.31 -16.78
CA SER A 45 -3.32 23.96 -17.26
C SER A 45 -4.25 23.01 -18.02
N GLY A 46 -3.71 22.10 -18.84
CA GLY A 46 -4.47 21.01 -19.45
C GLY A 46 -4.98 20.02 -18.41
N LEU A 47 -4.16 19.69 -17.40
CA LEU A 47 -4.60 18.89 -16.27
C LEU A 47 -5.72 19.61 -15.52
N ARG A 48 -5.63 20.92 -15.25
CA ARG A 48 -6.70 21.76 -14.64
C ARG A 48 -8.01 21.82 -15.42
N ALA A 49 -8.02 21.45 -16.70
CA ALA A 49 -9.20 21.49 -17.56
C ALA A 49 -9.90 20.13 -17.69
N LEU A 50 -9.17 19.04 -17.43
CA LEU A 50 -9.64 17.66 -17.53
C LEU A 50 -10.65 17.19 -16.43
N HIS A 51 -10.73 17.70 -15.19
CA HIS A 51 -9.66 18.36 -14.42
C HIS A 51 -10.00 19.61 -13.52
N GLU A 52 -11.24 20.13 -13.47
CA GLU A 52 -11.64 21.37 -12.73
C GLU A 52 -11.79 21.19 -11.17
N ALA A 53 -11.81 22.25 -10.33
CA ALA A 53 -11.75 22.13 -8.84
C ALA A 53 -12.99 22.43 -7.97
N GLY A 54 -13.27 23.71 -7.74
CA GLY A 54 -13.99 24.15 -6.55
C GLY A 54 -13.98 25.68 -6.40
N ILE A 55 -15.16 26.32 -6.35
CA ILE A 55 -15.33 27.72 -5.89
C ILE A 55 -15.92 27.54 -4.54
N PHE A 56 -15.05 27.70 -3.57
CA PHE A 56 -15.40 27.79 -2.18
C PHE A 56 -15.94 29.21 -1.98
N THR A 57 -17.05 29.34 -1.26
CA THR A 57 -17.53 30.66 -0.86
C THR A 57 -16.46 31.29 0.02
N ALA A 58 -15.87 32.40 -0.42
CA ALA A 58 -14.74 33.01 0.26
C ALA A 58 -15.04 33.37 1.73
N THR A 59 -16.32 33.63 2.03
CA THR A 59 -16.83 33.76 3.39
C THR A 59 -18.13 33.00 3.62
N VAL A 60 -18.48 32.78 4.89
CA VAL A 60 -19.83 32.36 5.31
C VAL A 60 -20.87 33.45 5.08
N SER A 61 -22.15 33.06 5.08
CA SER A 61 -23.31 33.89 4.78
C SER A 61 -24.11 34.38 6.00
N TYR A 62 -23.65 34.04 7.21
CA TYR A 62 -24.23 34.41 8.49
C TYR A 62 -23.15 35.09 9.36
N ASN A 63 -23.53 35.76 10.45
CA ASN A 63 -22.59 36.32 11.42
C ASN A 63 -22.25 35.26 12.50
N PRO A 64 -21.02 34.70 12.53
CA PRO A 64 -20.68 33.65 13.50
C PRO A 64 -20.61 34.17 14.94
N SER A 65 -20.48 35.48 15.14
CA SER A 65 -20.52 36.12 16.46
C SER A 65 -21.91 36.15 17.11
N GLU A 66 -22.97 35.76 16.39
CA GLU A 66 -24.33 35.60 16.94
C GLU A 66 -24.59 34.19 17.50
N GLY A 67 -23.60 33.29 17.45
CA GLY A 67 -23.68 31.94 18.00
C GLY A 67 -23.76 31.91 19.53
N GLN A 68 -24.56 30.99 20.07
CA GLN A 68 -24.63 30.73 21.52
C GLN A 68 -23.23 30.39 22.07
N TYR A 69 -22.92 30.90 23.26
CA TYR A 69 -21.58 30.84 23.90
C TYR A 69 -20.43 31.57 23.19
N TYR A 70 -20.66 32.32 22.10
CA TYR A 70 -19.57 33.05 21.41
C TYR A 70 -18.78 33.95 22.37
N ASP A 71 -19.44 34.81 23.16
CA ASP A 71 -18.75 35.69 24.12
C ASP A 71 -17.95 34.91 25.16
N THR A 72 -18.46 33.76 25.61
CA THR A 72 -17.79 32.87 26.59
C THR A 72 -16.52 32.26 26.00
N ILE A 73 -16.61 31.65 24.83
CA ILE A 73 -15.48 31.06 24.08
C ILE A 73 -14.45 32.15 23.75
N SER A 74 -14.93 33.29 23.26
CA SER A 74 -14.14 34.41 22.75
C SER A 74 -13.41 35.18 23.86
N SER A 75 -13.99 35.22 25.07
CA SER A 75 -13.32 35.70 26.28
C SER A 75 -12.39 34.65 26.89
N TYR A 76 -12.74 33.37 26.85
CA TYR A 76 -11.95 32.30 27.47
C TYR A 76 -10.61 32.09 26.75
N TYR A 77 -10.68 31.79 25.45
CA TYR A 77 -9.48 31.60 24.61
C TYR A 77 -8.75 32.90 24.26
N SER A 78 -9.29 34.04 24.69
CA SER A 78 -8.76 35.40 24.42
C SER A 78 -8.46 35.59 22.92
N LEU A 79 -9.45 35.32 22.07
CA LEU A 79 -9.25 35.26 20.61
C LEU A 79 -8.66 36.58 20.09
N THR A 80 -7.66 36.50 19.20
CA THR A 80 -6.99 37.68 18.62
C THR A 80 -7.90 38.41 17.62
N SER A 81 -7.48 39.59 17.16
CA SER A 81 -8.14 40.28 16.03
C SER A 81 -8.27 39.38 14.80
N ASP A 82 -7.23 38.58 14.56
CA ASP A 82 -7.05 37.84 13.31
C ASP A 82 -7.80 36.50 13.40
N GLU A 83 -7.78 35.85 14.56
CA GLU A 83 -8.62 34.69 14.86
C GLU A 83 -10.12 35.06 14.81
N ARG A 84 -10.51 36.24 15.29
CA ARG A 84 -11.89 36.76 15.17
C ARG A 84 -12.24 37.05 13.71
N SER A 85 -11.32 37.64 12.94
CA SER A 85 -11.53 37.95 11.52
C SER A 85 -11.70 36.68 10.68
N LEU A 86 -10.87 35.66 10.93
CA LEU A 86 -10.99 34.33 10.32
C LEU A 86 -12.28 33.64 10.75
N PHE A 87 -12.62 33.67 12.05
CA PHE A 87 -13.87 33.10 12.54
C PHE A 87 -15.11 33.77 11.93
N GLN A 88 -15.13 35.10 11.82
CA GLN A 88 -16.20 35.85 11.15
C GLN A 88 -16.25 35.59 9.64
N SER A 89 -15.09 35.39 9.01
CA SER A 89 -15.00 35.08 7.58
C SER A 89 -15.44 33.65 7.27
N HIS A 90 -15.09 32.66 8.08
CA HIS A 90 -15.18 31.25 7.71
C HIS A 90 -16.10 30.41 8.61
N GLY A 91 -16.64 30.96 9.70
CA GLY A 91 -17.48 30.25 10.67
C GLY A 91 -16.72 29.34 11.63
N PHE A 92 -15.41 29.17 11.43
CA PHE A 92 -14.48 28.45 12.28
C PHE A 92 -13.10 29.12 12.25
N VAL A 93 -12.22 28.75 13.18
CA VAL A 93 -10.80 29.09 13.14
C VAL A 93 -9.99 27.94 13.73
N VAL A 94 -8.86 27.62 13.12
CA VAL A 94 -7.84 26.71 13.67
C VAL A 94 -6.70 27.58 14.19
N SER A 95 -6.23 27.33 15.41
CA SER A 95 -5.19 28.15 16.04
C SER A 95 -4.11 27.30 16.69
N GLU A 96 -2.90 27.35 16.13
CA GLU A 96 -1.70 26.68 16.66
C GLU A 96 -1.33 27.18 18.07
N ARG A 97 -1.76 28.40 18.43
CA ARG A 97 -1.64 28.98 19.77
C ARG A 97 -2.41 28.19 20.84
N LEU A 98 -3.43 27.44 20.43
CA LEU A 98 -4.33 26.66 21.29
C LEU A 98 -4.08 25.15 21.14
N THR A 99 -2.81 24.76 21.04
CA THR A 99 -2.37 23.37 20.91
C THR A 99 -2.41 22.63 22.24
N TYR A 100 -2.81 21.36 22.20
CA TYR A 100 -2.84 20.42 23.33
C TYR A 100 -2.01 19.17 23.00
N GLU A 101 -1.50 18.46 24.03
CA GLU A 101 -0.73 17.23 23.86
C GLU A 101 -1.60 16.04 23.40
N SER A 102 -2.92 16.12 23.59
CA SER A 102 -3.89 15.13 23.09
C SER A 102 -5.30 15.69 23.00
N PHE A 103 -6.16 15.05 22.19
CA PHE A 103 -7.61 15.30 22.18
C PHE A 103 -8.22 15.12 23.58
N GLY A 104 -7.75 14.16 24.38
CA GLY A 104 -8.21 13.94 25.75
C GLY A 104 -7.98 15.16 26.65
N GLN A 105 -6.82 15.81 26.54
CA GLN A 105 -6.52 17.04 27.29
C GLN A 105 -7.43 18.21 26.87
N ALA A 106 -7.61 18.42 25.56
CA ALA A 106 -8.47 19.48 25.02
C ALA A 106 -9.93 19.33 25.47
N LEU A 107 -10.48 18.12 25.39
CA LEU A 107 -11.85 17.81 25.81
C LEU A 107 -12.01 17.98 27.33
N VAL A 108 -11.05 17.51 28.13
CA VAL A 108 -11.08 17.67 29.60
C VAL A 108 -10.97 19.14 30.02
N GLU A 109 -10.32 20.02 29.23
CA GLU A 109 -10.38 21.46 29.50
C GLU A 109 -11.76 22.05 29.23
N LEU A 110 -12.39 21.73 28.10
CA LEU A 110 -13.77 22.16 27.79
C LEU A 110 -14.76 21.73 28.88
N PHE A 111 -14.57 20.54 29.47
CA PHE A 111 -15.41 20.01 30.55
C PHE A 111 -15.40 20.90 31.80
N HIS A 112 -14.21 21.25 32.29
CA HIS A 112 -14.05 22.07 33.51
C HIS A 112 -14.45 23.55 33.34
N ARG A 113 -14.96 23.92 32.16
CA ARG A 113 -15.35 25.30 31.79
C ARG A 113 -16.82 25.42 31.38
N ASP A 114 -17.58 24.32 31.38
CA ASP A 114 -18.96 24.25 30.87
C ASP A 114 -19.10 24.82 29.44
N LEU A 115 -18.07 24.62 28.60
CA LEU A 115 -18.03 25.07 27.21
C LEU A 115 -18.63 24.02 26.25
N PRO A 116 -19.30 24.43 25.16
CA PRO A 116 -19.82 23.50 24.15
C PRO A 116 -18.68 22.76 23.44
N VAL A 117 -18.90 21.48 23.16
CA VAL A 117 -17.89 20.58 22.59
C VAL A 117 -18.17 20.23 21.13
N PHE A 118 -17.17 20.42 20.27
CA PHE A 118 -17.13 19.93 18.90
C PHE A 118 -16.17 18.74 18.83
N VAL A 119 -16.69 17.56 18.46
CA VAL A 119 -15.87 16.36 18.26
C VAL A 119 -15.66 16.17 16.75
N SER A 120 -14.51 16.64 16.25
CA SER A 120 -14.15 16.42 14.85
C SER A 120 -13.87 14.95 14.56
N THR A 121 -13.99 14.58 13.30
CA THR A 121 -13.58 13.27 12.81
C THR A 121 -12.10 13.00 13.06
N ASP A 122 -11.22 13.98 13.24
CA ASP A 122 -9.82 13.77 13.65
C ASP A 122 -9.71 13.12 15.05
N ALA A 123 -10.52 13.59 16.01
CA ALA A 123 -10.58 13.04 17.36
C ALA A 123 -11.10 11.58 17.36
N ILE A 124 -11.86 11.23 16.33
CA ILE A 124 -12.30 9.87 16.05
C ILE A 124 -11.13 9.13 15.36
N LEU A 125 -10.71 9.54 14.15
CA LEU A 125 -9.59 9.06 13.32
C LEU A 125 -8.30 8.75 14.09
N HIS A 126 -7.95 9.51 15.12
CA HIS A 126 -6.77 9.22 15.94
C HIS A 126 -6.83 7.83 16.64
N SER A 127 -8.02 7.29 16.92
CA SER A 127 -8.19 6.50 18.15
C SER A 127 -8.71 5.05 17.95
N MET A 128 -9.31 4.70 16.79
CA MET A 128 -9.15 3.32 16.27
C MET A 128 -7.77 3.13 15.63
N HIS A 129 -6.94 4.16 15.44
CA HIS A 129 -5.57 3.91 15.00
C HIS A 129 -4.85 3.26 16.19
N MET A 130 -5.03 3.82 17.40
CA MET A 130 -4.67 3.15 18.66
C MET A 130 -5.32 1.76 18.78
N SER A 131 -6.60 1.58 18.43
CA SER A 131 -7.25 0.26 18.54
C SER A 131 -6.76 -0.75 17.48
N TYR A 132 -6.49 -0.33 16.25
CA TYR A 132 -5.96 -1.14 15.14
C TYR A 132 -4.52 -1.52 15.40
N ASP A 133 -3.70 -0.57 15.85
CA ASP A 133 -2.34 -0.76 16.32
C ASP A 133 -2.30 -1.83 17.42
N VAL A 134 -3.12 -1.69 18.46
CA VAL A 134 -3.26 -2.69 19.54
C VAL A 134 -3.76 -4.05 19.02
N ILE A 135 -4.70 -4.11 18.07
CA ILE A 135 -5.19 -5.38 17.52
C ILE A 135 -4.13 -6.08 16.67
N LEU A 136 -3.44 -5.33 15.80
CA LEU A 136 -2.35 -5.85 14.97
C LEU A 136 -1.20 -6.34 15.87
N LYS A 137 -0.76 -5.51 16.81
CA LYS A 137 0.25 -5.82 17.82
C LYS A 137 -0.08 -7.04 18.67
N ASN A 138 -1.35 -7.21 19.07
CA ASN A 138 -1.79 -8.42 19.79
C ASN A 138 -1.76 -9.66 18.88
N VAL A 139 -2.22 -9.57 17.63
CA VAL A 139 -2.11 -10.67 16.64
C VAL A 139 -0.63 -11.00 16.35
N GLU A 140 0.25 -10.01 16.36
CA GLU A 140 1.69 -10.21 16.20
C GLU A 140 2.30 -10.95 17.41
N VAL A 141 2.04 -10.48 18.63
CA VAL A 141 2.57 -11.09 19.87
C VAL A 141 1.96 -12.45 20.16
N ASP A 142 0.64 -12.57 20.16
CA ASP A 142 -0.07 -13.79 20.59
C ASP A 142 -0.04 -14.89 19.52
N TYR A 143 0.15 -14.53 18.24
CA TYR A 143 0.05 -15.48 17.14
C TYR A 143 1.22 -15.49 16.16
N LEU A 144 1.54 -14.37 15.48
CA LEU A 144 2.51 -14.41 14.38
C LEU A 144 3.94 -14.71 14.88
N ILE A 145 4.37 -14.13 16.00
CA ILE A 145 5.70 -14.38 16.61
C ILE A 145 5.87 -15.87 16.98
N PRO A 146 5.00 -16.51 17.80
CA PRO A 146 5.09 -17.94 18.08
C PRO A 146 4.99 -18.82 16.82
N THR A 147 4.18 -18.40 15.84
CA THR A 147 3.99 -19.13 14.60
C THR A 147 5.24 -19.10 13.72
N ILE A 148 5.96 -17.98 13.69
CA ILE A 148 7.17 -17.78 12.87
C ILE A 148 8.42 -18.35 13.54
N ASP A 149 8.59 -18.27 14.87
CA ASP A 149 9.69 -19.01 15.53
C ASP A 149 9.50 -20.52 15.34
N SER A 150 8.27 -21.02 15.49
CA SER A 150 7.95 -22.43 15.24
C SER A 150 8.20 -22.83 13.78
N LEU A 151 7.83 -21.99 12.81
CA LEU A 151 8.14 -22.19 11.38
C LEU A 151 9.65 -22.35 11.16
N LEU A 152 10.42 -21.33 11.55
CA LEU A 152 11.85 -21.26 11.31
C LEU A 152 12.63 -22.33 12.08
N LEU A 153 12.19 -22.69 13.30
CA LEU A 153 12.74 -23.78 14.09
C LEU A 153 12.68 -25.11 13.33
N HIS A 154 11.52 -25.48 12.82
CA HIS A 154 11.34 -26.77 12.15
C HIS A 154 11.99 -26.80 10.76
N MET A 155 12.00 -25.68 10.03
CA MET A 155 12.75 -25.56 8.77
C MET A 155 14.26 -25.67 9.00
N HIS A 156 14.81 -25.01 10.03
CA HIS A 156 16.23 -25.10 10.38
C HIS A 156 16.61 -26.51 10.86
N ALA A 157 15.74 -27.15 11.64
CA ALA A 157 15.90 -28.54 12.06
C ALA A 157 15.84 -29.57 10.90
N TYR A 158 15.40 -29.16 9.69
CA TYR A 158 15.36 -30.01 8.49
C TYR A 158 16.65 -29.95 7.64
N LEU A 159 17.55 -29.02 7.92
CA LEU A 159 18.86 -28.91 7.24
C LEU A 159 19.69 -30.22 7.22
N PRO A 160 19.71 -31.07 8.27
CA PRO A 160 20.39 -32.36 8.21
C PRO A 160 19.81 -33.32 7.16
N THR A 161 18.50 -33.22 6.88
CA THR A 161 17.83 -34.01 5.84
C THR A 161 18.26 -33.53 4.45
N LEU A 162 18.28 -32.22 4.21
CA LEU A 162 18.77 -31.64 2.94
C LEU A 162 20.26 -31.93 2.71
N GLN A 163 21.09 -31.86 3.75
CA GLN A 163 22.49 -32.29 3.70
C GLN A 163 22.63 -33.79 3.40
N SER A 164 21.73 -34.63 3.89
CA SER A 164 21.74 -36.07 3.61
C SER A 164 21.30 -36.40 2.18
N ALA A 165 20.38 -35.62 1.61
CA ALA A 165 19.92 -35.76 0.22
C ALA A 165 20.94 -35.22 -0.79
N TYR A 166 21.40 -33.97 -0.61
CA TYR A 166 22.13 -33.21 -1.64
C TYR A 166 23.58 -32.90 -1.28
N GLY A 167 24.04 -33.21 -0.07
CA GLY A 167 25.38 -32.81 0.42
C GLY A 167 26.58 -33.41 -0.33
N ASN A 168 26.35 -34.46 -1.11
CA ASN A 168 27.34 -35.07 -2.02
C ASN A 168 27.12 -34.69 -3.50
N THR A 169 26.04 -33.97 -3.82
CA THR A 169 25.69 -33.60 -5.20
C THR A 169 26.52 -32.38 -5.63
N PRO A 170 27.21 -32.42 -6.78
CA PRO A 170 27.94 -31.25 -7.30
C PRO A 170 27.03 -30.02 -7.44
N GLY A 171 27.57 -28.83 -7.16
CA GLY A 171 26.82 -27.57 -7.14
C GLY A 171 26.08 -27.30 -5.82
N MET A 172 25.37 -28.29 -5.27
CA MET A 172 24.43 -28.11 -4.16
C MET A 172 25.05 -27.63 -2.83
N ARG A 173 26.34 -27.92 -2.57
CA ARG A 173 27.02 -27.57 -1.30
C ARG A 173 27.01 -26.07 -0.98
N LEU A 174 26.92 -25.18 -1.98
CA LEU A 174 26.86 -23.74 -1.72
C LEU A 174 25.46 -23.33 -1.26
N SER A 175 24.43 -23.65 -2.05
CA SER A 175 23.02 -23.38 -1.74
C SER A 175 22.53 -23.99 -0.42
N LEU A 176 22.99 -25.21 -0.08
CA LEU A 176 22.73 -25.81 1.24
C LEU A 176 23.23 -24.93 2.40
N ARG A 177 24.39 -24.29 2.24
CA ARG A 177 24.95 -23.35 3.23
C ARG A 177 24.23 -22.01 3.22
N ASP A 178 23.77 -21.55 2.06
CA ASP A 178 23.02 -20.30 1.92
C ASP A 178 21.65 -20.37 2.62
N VAL A 179 20.94 -21.50 2.51
CA VAL A 179 19.68 -21.74 3.23
C VAL A 179 19.88 -21.82 4.75
N ASP A 180 20.99 -22.41 5.22
CA ASP A 180 21.37 -22.36 6.64
C ASP A 180 21.67 -20.93 7.13
N VAL A 181 22.35 -20.10 6.31
CA VAL A 181 22.53 -18.67 6.61
C VAL A 181 21.19 -17.95 6.66
N TYR A 182 20.30 -18.16 5.69
CA TYR A 182 18.98 -17.53 5.62
C TYR A 182 18.17 -17.80 6.89
N LEU A 183 18.07 -19.07 7.29
CA LEU A 183 17.29 -19.50 8.44
C LEU A 183 17.95 -19.10 9.77
N THR A 184 19.28 -19.21 9.87
CA THR A 184 20.02 -18.79 11.09
C THR A 184 19.90 -17.29 11.33
N VAL A 185 20.01 -16.46 10.28
CA VAL A 185 19.82 -15.00 10.39
C VAL A 185 18.39 -14.68 10.78
N ALA A 186 17.39 -15.26 10.10
CA ALA A 186 15.97 -15.04 10.43
C ALA A 186 15.66 -15.30 11.92
N ARG A 187 16.15 -16.42 12.47
CA ARG A 187 15.94 -16.81 13.88
C ARG A 187 16.72 -15.92 14.84
N THR A 188 17.96 -15.55 14.51
CA THR A 188 18.77 -14.67 15.34
C THR A 188 18.15 -13.26 15.43
N LEU A 189 17.61 -12.75 14.32
CA LEU A 189 16.89 -11.47 14.30
C LEU A 189 15.59 -11.51 15.10
N LEU A 190 14.90 -12.67 15.15
CA LEU A 190 13.72 -12.90 15.98
C LEU A 190 14.04 -13.00 17.49
N GLY A 191 15.32 -12.95 17.88
CA GLY A 191 15.79 -13.04 19.27
C GLY A 191 16.08 -14.48 19.73
N THR A 192 15.84 -15.47 18.88
CA THR A 192 16.12 -16.88 19.19
C THR A 192 17.60 -17.19 18.95
N THR A 193 18.32 -17.62 20.00
CA THR A 193 19.72 -18.05 19.88
C THR A 193 19.83 -19.28 18.98
N CYS A 194 20.26 -19.07 17.73
CA CYS A 194 20.43 -20.11 16.73
C CYS A 194 21.91 -20.26 16.37
N GLN A 195 22.42 -21.49 16.35
CA GLN A 195 23.71 -21.79 15.74
C GLN A 195 23.48 -22.26 14.29
N PRO A 196 24.31 -21.86 13.32
CA PRO A 196 24.24 -22.41 11.98
C PRO A 196 24.59 -23.90 11.99
N TYR A 197 23.91 -24.67 11.15
CA TYR A 197 24.17 -26.10 10.97
C TYR A 197 25.58 -26.35 10.40
N TYR A 198 26.03 -25.49 9.49
CA TYR A 198 27.43 -25.48 9.03
C TYR A 198 28.22 -24.49 9.88
N SER A 199 29.14 -24.98 10.71
CA SER A 199 29.94 -24.15 11.63
C SER A 199 30.66 -22.99 10.94
N GLU A 200 31.09 -23.20 9.70
CA GLU A 200 31.80 -22.22 8.86
C GLU A 200 30.91 -21.03 8.46
N ASN A 201 29.57 -21.15 8.52
CA ASN A 201 28.64 -20.08 8.19
C ASN A 201 28.67 -18.91 9.18
N TRP A 202 29.30 -19.05 10.36
CA TRP A 202 29.61 -17.90 11.22
C TRP A 202 30.44 -16.82 10.51
N SER A 203 31.23 -17.18 9.48
CA SER A 203 31.96 -16.24 8.64
C SER A 203 31.06 -15.39 7.73
N THR A 204 29.82 -15.82 7.47
CA THR A 204 28.81 -15.09 6.68
C THR A 204 27.80 -14.40 7.60
N VAL A 205 27.29 -15.13 8.60
CA VAL A 205 26.27 -14.67 9.56
C VAL A 205 26.76 -13.47 10.36
N ASN A 206 27.98 -13.49 10.91
CA ASN A 206 28.46 -12.39 11.76
C ASN A 206 28.62 -11.05 10.98
N PRO A 207 29.28 -11.00 9.80
CA PRO A 207 29.31 -9.76 9.00
C PRO A 207 27.94 -9.29 8.51
N LEU A 208 27.02 -10.21 8.25
CA LEU A 208 25.66 -9.88 7.81
C LEU A 208 24.83 -9.27 8.95
N LEU A 209 24.87 -9.85 10.15
CA LEU A 209 24.27 -9.28 11.36
C LEU A 209 24.90 -7.92 11.74
N ALA A 210 26.21 -7.75 11.53
CA ALA A 210 26.88 -6.47 11.72
C ALA A 210 26.45 -5.41 10.70
N SER A 211 26.19 -5.80 9.45
CA SER A 211 25.67 -4.91 8.39
C SER A 211 24.22 -4.52 8.65
N ILE A 212 23.38 -5.47 9.10
CA ILE A 212 22.03 -5.20 9.60
C ILE A 212 22.07 -4.23 10.79
N GLY A 213 23.03 -4.42 11.71
CA GLY A 213 23.25 -3.56 12.87
C GLY A 213 23.77 -2.15 12.54
N SER A 214 24.36 -1.91 11.36
CA SER A 214 24.86 -0.58 10.98
C SER A 214 23.76 0.35 10.49
N LEU A 215 22.61 -0.18 10.07
CA LEU A 215 21.44 0.56 9.58
C LEU A 215 21.75 1.52 8.41
N THR A 216 22.66 1.11 7.52
CA THR A 216 23.12 1.90 6.36
C THR A 216 23.14 1.06 5.08
N PRO A 217 22.83 1.62 3.90
CA PRO A 217 23.07 0.95 2.62
C PRO A 217 24.51 0.44 2.49
N SER A 218 24.70 -0.78 2.00
CA SER A 218 26.02 -1.42 1.85
C SER A 218 26.04 -2.38 0.65
N GLN A 219 27.24 -2.64 0.13
CA GLN A 219 27.48 -3.62 -0.93
C GLN A 219 27.75 -5.00 -0.31
N TYR A 220 26.88 -5.97 -0.56
CA TYR A 220 27.02 -7.33 -0.02
C TYR A 220 26.58 -8.40 -1.05
N PRO A 221 27.37 -9.45 -1.30
CA PRO A 221 27.04 -10.52 -2.26
C PRO A 221 26.05 -11.53 -1.65
N LEU A 222 24.83 -11.07 -1.35
CA LEU A 222 23.84 -11.91 -0.66
C LEU A 222 23.29 -12.97 -1.62
N PHE A 223 23.61 -14.23 -1.34
CA PHE A 223 23.24 -15.42 -2.13
C PHE A 223 23.62 -15.33 -3.61
N SER A 224 24.60 -14.48 -3.92
CA SER A 224 25.06 -14.15 -5.28
C SER A 224 26.59 -14.21 -5.36
N TYR A 225 27.14 -14.25 -6.58
CA TYR A 225 28.57 -14.02 -6.82
C TYR A 225 28.89 -12.52 -7.00
N GLU A 226 27.90 -11.73 -7.41
CA GLU A 226 28.01 -10.28 -7.54
C GLU A 226 27.52 -9.57 -6.27
N ALA A 227 28.11 -8.43 -5.92
CA ALA A 227 27.62 -7.61 -4.81
C ALA A 227 26.28 -6.92 -5.17
N ARG A 228 25.34 -6.93 -4.24
CA ARG A 228 24.06 -6.20 -4.32
C ARG A 228 24.11 -4.98 -3.39
N THR A 229 23.50 -3.87 -3.81
CA THR A 229 23.25 -2.71 -2.94
C THR A 229 22.08 -3.03 -2.02
N ILE A 230 22.35 -3.36 -0.75
CA ILE A 230 21.32 -3.74 0.24
C ILE A 230 21.10 -2.58 1.20
N ASP A 231 19.85 -2.11 1.31
CA ASP A 231 19.47 -1.06 2.25
C ASP A 231 19.21 -1.61 3.66
N PHE A 232 20.29 -1.76 4.44
CA PHE A 232 20.16 -2.20 5.83
C PHE A 232 19.50 -1.17 6.76
N SER A 233 19.26 0.08 6.32
CA SER A 233 18.52 1.07 7.14
C SER A 233 17.08 0.64 7.44
N GLN A 234 16.53 -0.25 6.62
CA GLN A 234 15.16 -0.74 6.74
C GLN A 234 14.92 -1.59 7.99
N PHE A 235 15.97 -2.18 8.56
CA PHE A 235 15.94 -2.89 9.84
C PHE A 235 15.83 -1.96 11.06
N LYS A 236 15.78 -0.63 10.85
CA LYS A 236 15.51 0.35 11.90
C LYS A 236 14.06 0.23 12.37
N VAL A 237 13.90 -0.36 13.54
CA VAL A 237 12.66 -0.50 14.30
C VAL A 237 12.01 0.89 14.49
N ARG A 238 10.70 0.97 14.26
CA ARG A 238 9.89 2.19 14.19
C ARG A 238 8.41 1.86 14.41
N GLY A 239 7.58 2.81 14.84
CA GLY A 239 6.17 2.54 15.21
C GLY A 239 6.07 1.67 16.47
N HIS A 240 4.92 1.02 16.70
CA HIS A 240 4.66 0.17 17.90
C HIS A 240 5.67 -0.96 18.11
N TYR A 241 6.47 -1.29 17.10
CA TYR A 241 7.57 -2.24 17.21
C TYR A 241 8.69 -1.77 18.17
N THR A 242 8.73 -0.50 18.57
CA THR A 242 9.67 -0.02 19.60
C THR A 242 9.25 -0.38 21.03
N ASP A 243 8.01 -0.84 21.23
CA ASP A 243 7.39 -0.94 22.55
C ASP A 243 7.82 -2.20 23.33
N SER A 244 8.44 -3.17 22.67
CA SER A 244 9.10 -4.31 23.31
C SER A 244 10.22 -4.87 22.45
N GLU A 245 11.19 -5.53 23.10
CA GLU A 245 12.27 -6.24 22.41
C GLU A 245 11.74 -7.34 21.47
N ALA A 246 10.70 -8.07 21.90
CA ALA A 246 10.07 -9.11 21.07
C ALA A 246 9.50 -8.56 19.77
N LEU A 247 8.81 -7.41 19.81
CA LEU A 247 8.28 -6.75 18.61
C LEU A 247 9.40 -6.15 17.74
N GLY A 248 10.44 -5.56 18.35
CA GLY A 248 11.59 -5.04 17.60
C GLY A 248 12.41 -6.13 16.90
N ASN A 249 12.47 -7.32 17.49
CA ASN A 249 13.10 -8.51 16.91
C ASN A 249 12.22 -9.13 15.82
N TYR A 250 10.91 -9.26 16.05
CA TYR A 250 9.93 -9.66 15.04
C TYR A 250 9.97 -8.76 13.80
N PHE A 251 10.00 -7.44 13.98
CA PHE A 251 10.15 -6.47 12.89
C PHE A 251 11.39 -6.76 12.04
N ARG A 252 12.55 -6.99 12.66
CA ARG A 252 13.79 -7.33 11.94
C ARG A 252 13.70 -8.66 11.19
N ALA A 253 13.10 -9.68 11.80
CA ALA A 253 12.90 -10.98 11.17
C ALA A 253 11.94 -10.90 9.97
N MET A 254 10.88 -10.10 10.05
CA MET A 254 9.95 -9.86 8.94
C MET A 254 10.59 -9.02 7.82
N ILE A 255 11.37 -7.98 8.16
CA ILE A 255 12.15 -7.23 7.15
C ILE A 255 13.15 -8.16 6.44
N TRP A 256 13.78 -9.11 7.13
CA TRP A 256 14.61 -10.14 6.51
C TRP A 256 13.81 -11.03 5.54
N MET A 257 12.75 -11.70 6.03
CA MET A 257 11.99 -12.66 5.22
C MET A 257 11.17 -12.03 4.07
N GLY A 258 10.90 -10.72 4.16
CA GLY A 258 10.13 -9.95 3.18
C GLY A 258 10.93 -9.00 2.30
N ARG A 259 12.25 -8.88 2.45
CA ARG A 259 13.13 -8.10 1.54
C ARG A 259 14.38 -8.84 1.06
N THR A 260 14.67 -10.01 1.59
CA THR A 260 15.72 -10.90 1.07
C THR A 260 15.17 -11.70 -0.12
N GLU A 261 15.15 -11.04 -1.28
CA GLU A 261 14.78 -11.64 -2.56
C GLU A 261 15.77 -12.71 -2.99
N LEU A 262 15.25 -13.89 -3.33
CA LEU A 262 15.94 -14.89 -4.12
C LEU A 262 15.45 -14.77 -5.56
N TYR A 263 16.32 -14.27 -6.45
CA TYR A 263 15.98 -14.01 -7.84
C TYR A 263 15.76 -15.30 -8.64
N LEU A 264 14.67 -15.33 -9.41
CA LEU A 264 14.33 -16.37 -10.40
C LEU A 264 14.65 -15.90 -11.83
N THR A 265 14.64 -14.58 -12.06
CA THR A 265 15.24 -13.92 -13.24
C THR A 265 16.16 -12.78 -12.77
N SER A 266 17.20 -12.45 -13.54
CA SER A 266 18.04 -11.30 -13.21
C SER A 266 17.25 -10.00 -13.34
N PRO A 267 17.44 -9.00 -12.46
CA PRO A 267 17.01 -7.63 -12.74
C PRO A 267 17.75 -7.13 -13.99
N GLU A 268 17.08 -6.33 -14.83
CA GLU A 268 17.74 -5.62 -15.94
C GLU A 268 17.81 -4.11 -15.68
N VAL A 269 19.01 -3.56 -15.88
CA VAL A 269 19.30 -2.12 -15.81
C VAL A 269 20.00 -1.73 -17.11
N ASP A 270 19.53 -0.67 -17.76
CA ASP A 270 20.09 -0.13 -19.01
C ASP A 270 20.34 -1.22 -20.08
N GLY A 271 19.32 -2.06 -20.25
CA GLY A 271 19.25 -3.18 -21.20
C GLY A 271 20.16 -4.37 -20.89
N LYS A 272 20.60 -4.55 -19.64
CA LYS A 272 21.56 -5.60 -19.24
C LYS A 272 21.19 -6.26 -17.91
N PRO A 273 21.35 -7.60 -17.79
CA PRO A 273 21.21 -8.28 -16.50
C PRO A 273 22.33 -7.85 -15.53
N VAL A 274 21.96 -7.53 -14.29
CA VAL A 274 22.92 -7.11 -13.24
C VAL A 274 23.36 -8.23 -12.31
N GLN A 275 22.90 -9.46 -12.54
CA GLN A 275 23.34 -10.69 -11.88
C GLN A 275 23.67 -11.73 -12.96
N SER A 276 24.67 -12.58 -12.73
CA SER A 276 24.99 -13.65 -13.68
C SER A 276 23.95 -14.79 -13.65
N ASP A 277 23.80 -15.51 -14.76
CA ASP A 277 23.00 -16.75 -14.85
C ASP A 277 23.32 -17.71 -13.69
N SER A 278 24.61 -17.81 -13.31
CA SER A 278 25.08 -18.60 -12.17
C SER A 278 24.60 -18.10 -10.80
N SER A 279 24.49 -16.78 -10.61
CA SER A 279 23.92 -16.20 -9.37
C SER A 279 22.41 -16.38 -9.29
N VAL A 280 21.70 -16.30 -10.42
CA VAL A 280 20.25 -16.56 -10.47
C VAL A 280 19.96 -18.06 -10.29
N GLN A 281 20.71 -18.93 -10.95
CA GLN A 281 20.62 -20.39 -10.79
C GLN A 281 20.82 -20.82 -9.32
N ARG A 282 21.78 -20.22 -8.62
CA ARG A 282 21.99 -20.43 -7.17
C ARG A 282 20.75 -20.03 -6.36
N GLN A 283 20.24 -18.81 -6.55
CA GLN A 283 19.04 -18.33 -5.85
C GLN A 283 17.77 -19.14 -6.16
N MET A 284 17.66 -19.71 -7.36
CA MET A 284 16.61 -20.67 -7.71
C MET A 284 16.75 -21.98 -6.91
N ILE A 285 17.96 -22.53 -6.79
CA ILE A 285 18.22 -23.71 -5.94
C ILE A 285 17.91 -23.39 -4.47
N ASP A 286 18.35 -22.23 -3.96
CA ASP A 286 18.08 -21.76 -2.60
C ASP A 286 16.56 -21.69 -2.32
N SER A 287 15.79 -21.18 -3.28
CA SER A 287 14.33 -21.07 -3.21
C SER A 287 13.65 -22.45 -3.11
N TYR A 288 14.11 -23.42 -3.89
CA TYR A 288 13.56 -24.78 -3.84
C TYR A 288 14.03 -25.60 -2.64
N LEU A 289 15.25 -25.38 -2.14
CA LEU A 289 15.70 -25.94 -0.87
C LEU A 289 14.92 -25.36 0.32
N LEU A 290 14.53 -24.07 0.29
CA LEU A 290 13.61 -23.48 1.27
C LEU A 290 12.19 -24.06 1.16
N LEU A 291 11.68 -24.31 -0.05
CA LEU A 291 10.39 -24.99 -0.25
C LEU A 291 10.44 -26.43 0.27
N GLU A 292 11.49 -27.19 -0.01
CA GLU A 292 11.67 -28.56 0.51
C GLU A 292 11.85 -28.58 2.03
N ALA A 293 12.52 -27.58 2.62
CA ALA A 293 12.54 -27.39 4.07
C ALA A 293 11.14 -27.12 4.64
N LEU A 294 10.33 -26.30 3.96
CA LEU A 294 8.96 -25.97 4.39
C LEU A 294 8.00 -27.16 4.31
N GLU A 295 7.99 -27.87 3.17
CA GLU A 295 7.15 -29.05 2.94
C GLU A 295 7.62 -30.22 3.81
N GLY A 296 8.92 -30.51 3.83
CA GLY A 296 9.50 -31.64 4.56
C GLY A 296 9.50 -31.51 6.08
N SER A 297 9.54 -30.28 6.60
CA SER A 297 9.34 -30.01 8.05
C SER A 297 7.86 -29.96 8.47
N GLY A 298 6.92 -30.16 7.52
CA GLY A 298 5.48 -30.16 7.77
C GLY A 298 4.90 -28.78 8.11
N GLN A 299 5.64 -27.69 7.89
CA GLN A 299 5.21 -26.34 8.30
C GLN A 299 4.42 -25.58 7.22
N LEU A 300 4.18 -26.17 6.04
CA LEU A 300 3.41 -25.53 4.95
C LEU A 300 2.06 -24.98 5.42
N GLU A 301 1.24 -25.76 6.14
CA GLU A 301 -0.07 -25.28 6.63
C GLU A 301 0.08 -24.14 7.66
N ARG A 302 1.15 -24.17 8.47
CA ARG A 302 1.47 -23.12 9.44
C ARG A 302 1.82 -21.81 8.72
N LEU A 303 2.63 -21.89 7.66
CA LEU A 303 2.98 -20.74 6.82
C LEU A 303 1.73 -20.19 6.12
N VAL A 304 0.97 -21.04 5.44
CA VAL A 304 -0.31 -20.68 4.79
C VAL A 304 -1.22 -19.94 5.77
N ARG A 305 -1.31 -20.37 7.03
CA ARG A 305 -2.15 -19.73 8.05
C ARG A 305 -1.61 -18.37 8.51
N ALA A 306 -0.30 -18.21 8.68
CA ALA A 306 0.34 -16.94 9.01
C ALA A 306 0.24 -15.93 7.86
N ASP A 307 0.56 -16.39 6.65
CA ASP A 307 0.49 -15.62 5.40
C ASP A 307 -0.94 -15.14 5.14
N ASN A 308 -1.94 -16.01 5.33
CA ASN A 308 -3.36 -15.61 5.25
C ASN A 308 -3.74 -14.55 6.28
N ILE A 309 -3.20 -14.56 7.50
CA ILE A 309 -3.48 -13.50 8.48
C ILE A 309 -2.91 -12.16 7.97
N ILE A 310 -1.65 -12.13 7.55
CA ILE A 310 -1.01 -10.94 6.96
C ILE A 310 -1.79 -10.46 5.72
N ARG A 311 -2.26 -11.39 4.88
CA ARG A 311 -3.09 -11.15 3.70
C ARG A 311 -4.44 -10.53 4.02
N HIS A 312 -5.06 -10.91 5.14
CA HIS A 312 -6.31 -10.30 5.63
C HIS A 312 -6.15 -8.90 6.23
N PHE A 313 -4.97 -8.56 6.77
CA PHE A 313 -4.67 -7.23 7.31
C PHE A 313 -4.13 -6.26 6.25
N VAL A 314 -3.25 -6.72 5.35
CA VAL A 314 -2.41 -5.85 4.49
C VAL A 314 -2.52 -6.17 2.99
N GLY A 315 -3.06 -7.33 2.61
CA GLY A 315 -3.28 -7.71 1.20
C GLY A 315 -2.27 -8.71 0.61
N GLU A 316 -2.35 -8.89 -0.69
CA GLU A 316 -1.63 -9.93 -1.46
C GLU A 316 -0.13 -9.65 -1.59
N SER A 317 0.66 -10.72 -1.68
CA SER A 317 2.11 -10.66 -1.96
C SER A 317 2.37 -10.01 -3.32
N ASP A 318 3.36 -9.12 -3.42
CA ASP A 318 3.85 -8.59 -4.70
C ASP A 318 5.01 -9.40 -5.27
N ASN A 319 5.25 -10.60 -4.73
CA ASN A 319 6.39 -11.47 -5.04
C ASN A 319 5.95 -12.93 -5.15
N VAL A 320 6.71 -13.73 -5.90
CA VAL A 320 6.45 -15.16 -6.10
C VAL A 320 6.39 -15.87 -4.76
N THR A 321 5.29 -16.58 -4.51
CA THR A 321 5.02 -17.28 -3.25
C THR A 321 5.48 -18.73 -3.29
N TYR A 322 5.37 -19.41 -2.15
CA TYR A 322 5.60 -20.85 -2.03
C TYR A 322 4.62 -21.67 -2.89
N ASP A 323 3.35 -21.26 -3.03
CA ASP A 323 2.38 -21.95 -3.88
C ASP A 323 2.62 -21.69 -5.37
N ASP A 324 3.17 -20.53 -5.72
CA ASP A 324 3.65 -20.25 -7.09
C ASP A 324 4.88 -21.11 -7.43
N LEU A 325 5.83 -21.30 -6.51
CA LEU A 325 6.94 -22.25 -6.69
C LEU A 325 6.44 -23.69 -6.84
N ARG A 326 5.44 -24.12 -6.04
CA ARG A 326 4.83 -25.46 -6.16
C ARG A 326 4.12 -25.63 -7.50
N THR A 327 3.46 -24.59 -7.99
CA THR A 327 2.85 -24.53 -9.33
C THR A 327 3.91 -24.62 -10.42
N MET A 328 4.99 -23.83 -10.32
CA MET A 328 6.10 -23.85 -11.27
C MET A 328 6.82 -25.19 -11.33
N ARG A 329 7.06 -25.85 -10.18
CA ARG A 329 7.56 -27.24 -10.12
C ARG A 329 6.63 -28.20 -10.86
N SER A 330 5.30 -28.05 -10.71
CA SER A 330 4.32 -28.87 -11.43
C SER A 330 4.25 -28.59 -12.95
N LEU A 331 4.47 -27.35 -13.40
CA LEU A 331 4.46 -26.98 -14.82
C LEU A 331 5.74 -27.41 -15.56
N THR A 332 6.88 -27.34 -14.87
CA THR A 332 8.19 -27.72 -15.40
C THR A 332 8.50 -29.20 -15.23
N GLY A 333 7.94 -29.85 -14.19
CA GLY A 333 7.98 -31.30 -14.02
C GLY A 333 9.29 -31.86 -13.47
N PHE A 334 10.15 -31.03 -12.88
CA PHE A 334 11.24 -31.50 -12.03
C PHE A 334 10.71 -31.90 -10.65
N VAL A 335 11.45 -32.76 -9.94
CA VAL A 335 11.04 -33.36 -8.66
C VAL A 335 11.82 -32.76 -7.49
N SER A 336 13.14 -32.58 -7.64
CA SER A 336 14.06 -32.16 -6.57
C SER A 336 14.91 -30.94 -6.93
N ALA A 337 15.33 -30.17 -5.92
CA ALA A 337 16.11 -28.94 -6.08
C ALA A 337 17.46 -29.13 -6.81
N ASP A 338 18.02 -30.34 -6.87
CA ASP A 338 19.26 -30.61 -7.60
C ASP A 338 19.10 -30.69 -9.13
N GLU A 339 17.89 -30.92 -9.65
CA GLU A 339 17.63 -30.79 -11.09
C GLU A 339 17.85 -29.35 -11.60
N MET A 340 17.73 -28.35 -10.72
CA MET A 340 18.08 -26.96 -11.02
C MET A 340 19.58 -26.70 -11.15
N THR A 341 20.45 -27.71 -10.94
CA THR A 341 21.88 -27.63 -11.34
C THR A 341 22.07 -27.73 -12.86
N ASP A 342 21.07 -28.22 -13.62
CA ASP A 342 21.10 -28.19 -15.08
C ASP A 342 20.62 -26.83 -15.64
N THR A 343 21.51 -26.13 -16.34
CA THR A 343 21.22 -24.86 -17.03
C THR A 343 20.17 -25.02 -18.16
N ALA A 344 19.87 -26.23 -18.64
CA ALA A 344 18.73 -26.46 -19.53
C ALA A 344 17.40 -26.46 -18.76
N MET A 345 17.33 -27.08 -17.58
CA MET A 345 16.16 -27.01 -16.68
C MET A 345 15.89 -25.56 -16.24
N VAL A 346 16.93 -24.82 -15.82
CA VAL A 346 16.84 -23.40 -15.43
C VAL A 346 16.23 -22.54 -16.55
N ARG A 347 16.69 -22.72 -17.80
CA ARG A 347 16.14 -21.95 -18.94
C ARG A 347 14.71 -22.36 -19.29
N ARG A 348 14.35 -23.64 -19.20
CA ARG A 348 12.96 -24.10 -19.35
C ARG A 348 12.06 -23.51 -18.26
N PHE A 349 12.56 -23.41 -17.03
CA PHE A 349 11.86 -22.80 -15.91
C PHE A 349 11.61 -21.30 -16.15
N GLN A 350 12.64 -20.54 -16.52
CA GLN A 350 12.52 -19.10 -16.80
C GLN A 350 11.61 -18.80 -18.00
N GLN A 351 11.64 -19.64 -19.04
CA GLN A 351 10.68 -19.57 -20.15
C GLN A 351 9.25 -19.78 -19.66
N THR A 352 9.00 -20.85 -18.89
CA THR A 352 7.67 -21.17 -18.33
C THR A 352 7.18 -20.08 -17.38
N LEU A 353 8.09 -19.44 -16.64
CA LEU A 353 7.82 -18.38 -15.67
C LEU A 353 7.35 -17.09 -16.35
N THR A 354 7.94 -16.74 -17.51
CA THR A 354 7.57 -15.54 -18.29
C THR A 354 6.08 -15.51 -18.68
N ASP A 355 5.45 -16.69 -18.83
CA ASP A 355 4.03 -16.82 -19.17
C ASP A 355 3.09 -16.71 -17.96
N GLN A 356 3.60 -16.58 -16.72
CA GLN A 356 2.78 -16.59 -15.49
C GLN A 356 2.42 -15.19 -14.98
N SER A 357 1.17 -15.01 -14.56
CA SER A 357 0.64 -13.73 -14.05
C SER A 357 1.22 -13.28 -12.69
N PHE A 358 1.89 -14.18 -11.96
CA PHE A 358 2.58 -13.91 -10.69
C PHE A 358 4.09 -13.60 -10.88
N ALA A 359 4.63 -13.69 -12.09
CA ALA A 359 6.08 -13.68 -12.29
C ALA A 359 6.73 -12.32 -12.03
N GLY A 360 6.10 -11.22 -12.40
CA GLY A 360 6.65 -9.87 -12.23
C GLY A 360 6.27 -9.21 -10.90
N GLN A 361 7.26 -8.68 -10.18
CA GLN A 361 7.00 -7.71 -9.10
C GLN A 361 6.42 -6.42 -9.70
N ARG A 362 5.45 -5.80 -9.04
CA ARG A 362 4.83 -4.53 -9.47
C ARG A 362 5.56 -3.32 -8.88
N ILE A 363 6.18 -3.49 -7.71
CA ILE A 363 6.93 -2.47 -6.96
C ILE A 363 8.39 -2.92 -6.77
N LEU A 364 9.34 -2.05 -7.09
CA LEU A 364 10.78 -2.30 -7.01
C LEU A 364 11.26 -2.17 -5.55
N SER A 365 11.67 -3.27 -4.90
CA SER A 365 12.02 -3.25 -3.46
C SER A 365 13.50 -2.99 -3.12
N GLN A 366 14.36 -2.73 -4.11
CA GLN A 366 15.82 -2.56 -3.91
C GLN A 366 16.35 -1.26 -4.52
N ILE A 367 17.54 -0.84 -4.05
CA ILE A 367 18.28 0.28 -4.63
C ILE A 367 19.04 -0.20 -5.88
N PHE A 368 18.53 0.17 -7.05
CA PHE A 368 19.24 0.07 -8.32
C PHE A 368 19.68 1.45 -8.79
N ILE A 369 20.83 1.53 -9.48
CA ILE A 369 21.39 2.76 -10.06
C ILE A 369 21.41 2.57 -11.57
N THR A 370 20.81 3.51 -12.29
CA THR A 370 20.58 3.54 -13.74
C THR A 370 21.12 4.86 -14.30
N ASP A 371 21.62 4.87 -15.54
CA ASP A 371 22.05 6.10 -16.19
C ASP A 371 20.84 7.06 -16.37
N PRO A 372 20.85 8.29 -15.84
CA PRO A 372 19.75 9.24 -16.00
C PRO A 372 19.51 9.69 -17.45
N MET A 373 20.45 9.39 -18.36
CA MET A 373 20.34 9.58 -19.82
C MET A 373 19.77 8.35 -20.55
N SER A 374 19.52 7.24 -19.85
CA SER A 374 19.00 6.00 -20.41
C SER A 374 17.48 6.06 -20.60
N PRO A 375 16.95 5.76 -21.80
CA PRO A 375 15.51 5.68 -22.04
C PRO A 375 14.89 4.39 -21.47
N ASP A 376 15.72 3.42 -21.06
CA ASP A 376 15.26 2.12 -20.59
C ASP A 376 14.86 2.18 -19.10
N GLN A 377 13.68 1.65 -18.78
CA GLN A 377 13.21 1.49 -17.40
C GLN A 377 13.84 0.24 -16.77
N ILE A 378 14.01 0.27 -15.43
CA ILE A 378 14.49 -0.91 -14.70
C ILE A 378 13.41 -2.00 -14.77
N GLN A 379 13.76 -3.15 -15.35
CA GLN A 379 12.86 -4.31 -15.33
C GLN A 379 12.99 -5.00 -13.98
N THR A 380 11.88 -5.08 -13.26
CA THR A 380 11.78 -5.79 -11.98
C THR A 380 12.11 -7.28 -12.19
N PRO A 381 12.95 -7.88 -11.33
CA PRO A 381 13.20 -9.31 -11.39
C PRO A 381 11.92 -10.08 -11.01
N SER A 382 11.84 -11.33 -11.45
CA SER A 382 11.01 -12.30 -10.76
C SER A 382 11.77 -12.77 -9.53
N ALA A 383 11.16 -12.70 -8.35
CA ALA A 383 11.81 -13.02 -7.08
C ALA A 383 10.87 -13.76 -6.14
N PHE A 384 11.39 -14.78 -5.47
CA PHE A 384 10.75 -15.47 -4.36
C PHE A 384 11.11 -14.80 -3.02
N MET A 385 10.12 -14.63 -2.14
CA MET A 385 10.28 -14.17 -0.76
C MET A 385 9.28 -14.89 0.17
N ILE A 386 9.74 -15.37 1.33
CA ILE A 386 8.92 -16.18 2.26
C ILE A 386 7.74 -15.37 2.83
N PHE A 387 7.96 -14.10 3.15
CA PHE A 387 6.91 -13.16 3.55
C PHE A 387 7.04 -11.85 2.75
N GLY A 388 7.03 -11.98 1.42
CA GLY A 388 7.15 -10.86 0.48
C GLY A 388 6.22 -9.68 0.81
N GLN A 389 6.73 -8.46 0.64
CA GLN A 389 5.98 -7.23 0.96
C GLN A 389 4.70 -7.12 0.12
N ARG A 390 3.65 -6.55 0.72
CA ARG A 390 2.30 -6.57 0.15
C ARG A 390 2.04 -5.40 -0.79
N PHE A 391 1.31 -5.67 -1.87
CA PHE A 391 0.82 -4.64 -2.76
C PHE A 391 -0.35 -3.90 -2.11
N VAL A 392 -0.15 -2.62 -1.76
CA VAL A 392 -1.23 -1.70 -1.38
C VAL A 392 -1.33 -0.56 -2.39
N ILE A 393 -2.56 -0.19 -2.75
CA ILE A 393 -2.84 0.62 -3.95
C ILE A 393 -2.34 2.07 -3.85
N ASP A 394 -2.31 2.62 -2.64
CA ASP A 394 -1.69 3.90 -2.29
C ASP A 394 -0.15 3.83 -2.40
N SER A 395 0.48 2.73 -1.99
CA SER A 395 1.91 2.50 -2.26
C SER A 395 2.21 2.35 -3.76
N TYR A 396 1.27 1.80 -4.55
CA TYR A 396 1.41 1.77 -6.01
C TYR A 396 1.25 3.14 -6.66
N VAL A 397 0.24 3.93 -6.25
CA VAL A 397 0.08 5.33 -6.71
C VAL A 397 1.34 6.13 -6.40
N THR A 398 1.78 6.11 -5.15
CA THR A 398 2.96 6.86 -4.70
C THR A 398 4.28 6.37 -5.32
N ALA A 399 4.49 5.07 -5.50
CA ALA A 399 5.64 4.54 -6.23
C ALA A 399 5.62 4.89 -7.73
N SER A 400 4.44 5.04 -8.33
CA SER A 400 4.27 5.40 -9.74
C SER A 400 4.50 6.88 -10.04
N VAL A 401 4.76 7.71 -9.04
CA VAL A 401 4.93 9.17 -9.15
C VAL A 401 6.22 9.66 -8.47
N VAL A 402 7.24 8.80 -8.34
CA VAL A 402 8.58 9.14 -7.83
C VAL A 402 9.68 8.74 -8.83
N TYR A 403 10.94 8.98 -8.47
CA TYR A 403 12.14 8.71 -9.26
C TYR A 403 12.17 7.30 -9.89
N ASP A 404 12.89 7.17 -11.03
CA ASP A 404 12.83 6.08 -12.03
C ASP A 404 11.47 5.93 -12.75
N ARG A 405 10.32 6.21 -12.12
CA ARG A 405 8.99 6.11 -12.75
C ARG A 405 8.55 7.38 -13.50
N ILE A 406 9.29 8.47 -13.33
CA ILE A 406 9.11 9.72 -14.08
C ILE A 406 10.22 9.85 -15.12
N VAL A 407 9.82 9.92 -16.40
CA VAL A 407 10.72 10.19 -17.54
C VAL A 407 10.19 11.42 -18.29
N TYR A 408 11.02 12.45 -18.42
CA TYR A 408 10.69 13.70 -19.12
C TYR A 408 11.81 14.06 -20.10
N ASN A 409 11.47 14.34 -21.37
CA ASN A 409 12.43 14.56 -22.46
C ASN A 409 13.51 13.45 -22.60
N GLY A 410 13.18 12.21 -22.20
CA GLY A 410 14.10 11.07 -22.21
C GLY A 410 15.04 10.98 -20.99
N LEU A 411 14.86 11.84 -19.98
CA LEU A 411 15.67 11.86 -18.75
C LEU A 411 14.82 11.49 -17.53
N LYS A 412 15.43 10.81 -16.55
CA LYS A 412 14.75 10.42 -15.28
C LYS A 412 14.70 11.61 -14.31
N VAL A 413 13.52 11.88 -13.73
CA VAL A 413 13.27 13.09 -12.92
C VAL A 413 13.22 12.77 -11.42
N THR A 414 14.00 13.49 -10.62
CA THR A 414 14.30 13.16 -9.21
C THR A 414 13.25 13.67 -8.21
N ARG A 415 12.02 13.14 -8.26
CA ARG A 415 11.04 13.27 -7.15
C ARG A 415 11.27 12.13 -6.14
N MET A 416 11.73 12.45 -4.94
CA MET A 416 12.05 11.43 -3.91
C MET A 416 10.91 11.18 -2.90
N LEU A 417 9.87 12.02 -2.90
CA LEU A 417 8.73 11.94 -2.00
C LEU A 417 7.42 12.18 -2.79
N PRO A 418 6.37 11.38 -2.57
CA PRO A 418 5.05 11.57 -3.16
C PRO A 418 4.21 12.60 -2.38
N SER A 419 3.08 13.00 -2.95
CA SER A 419 2.12 13.92 -2.32
C SER A 419 0.79 13.22 -2.06
N THR A 420 0.10 13.57 -0.97
CA THR A 420 -1.24 13.02 -0.66
C THR A 420 -2.28 13.44 -1.69
N LEU A 421 -2.04 14.56 -2.39
CA LEU A 421 -2.85 15.05 -3.49
C LEU A 421 -2.77 14.13 -4.73
N ASP A 422 -1.68 13.37 -4.94
CA ASP A 422 -1.55 12.38 -6.02
C ASP A 422 -2.66 11.32 -5.89
N ILE A 423 -2.96 10.90 -4.66
CA ILE A 423 -4.00 9.91 -4.34
C ILE A 423 -5.40 10.50 -4.54
N LEU A 424 -5.61 11.78 -4.23
CA LEU A 424 -6.88 12.47 -4.44
C LEU A 424 -7.24 12.59 -5.92
N PHE A 425 -6.31 13.03 -6.76
CA PHE A 425 -6.54 13.06 -8.20
C PHE A 425 -6.77 11.65 -8.75
N ALA A 426 -5.94 10.67 -8.35
CA ALA A 426 -6.02 9.29 -8.84
C ALA A 426 -7.41 8.65 -8.68
N LEU A 427 -8.20 9.12 -7.71
CA LEU A 427 -9.58 8.70 -7.44
C LEU A 427 -10.65 9.52 -8.20
N GLY A 428 -10.23 10.38 -9.14
CA GLY A 428 -11.11 11.26 -9.90
C GLY A 428 -11.52 12.55 -9.18
N ASN A 429 -10.77 13.02 -8.17
CA ASN A 429 -10.91 14.40 -7.73
C ASN A 429 -10.16 15.31 -8.70
N ASP A 430 -10.93 15.87 -9.61
CA ASP A 430 -10.43 16.75 -10.64
C ASP A 430 -9.61 17.93 -10.06
N GLY A 431 -10.10 18.53 -8.97
CA GLY A 431 -9.52 19.76 -8.42
C GLY A 431 -8.10 19.64 -7.90
N ALA A 432 -7.67 18.43 -7.55
CA ALA A 432 -6.30 18.18 -7.16
C ALA A 432 -5.31 18.61 -8.25
N ALA A 433 -5.66 18.54 -9.53
CA ALA A 433 -4.86 19.07 -10.64
C ALA A 433 -4.41 20.52 -10.45
N GLN A 434 -5.29 21.32 -9.85
CA GLN A 434 -5.13 22.76 -9.72
C GLN A 434 -4.20 23.15 -8.57
N LEU A 435 -4.02 22.23 -7.62
CA LEU A 435 -3.21 22.35 -6.42
C LEU A 435 -1.88 21.60 -6.55
N LEU A 436 -1.87 20.52 -7.33
CA LEU A 436 -0.68 19.78 -7.75
C LEU A 436 0.18 20.54 -8.77
N GLU A 437 -0.30 21.64 -9.37
CA GLU A 437 0.42 22.41 -10.40
C GLU A 437 1.92 22.62 -10.11
N PRO A 438 2.34 23.08 -8.90
CA PRO A 438 3.76 23.27 -8.61
C PRO A 438 4.54 21.97 -8.72
N GLU A 439 4.04 20.89 -8.12
CA GLU A 439 4.68 19.57 -8.14
C GLU A 439 4.66 18.92 -9.53
N LEU A 440 3.61 19.13 -10.33
CA LEU A 440 3.53 18.62 -11.71
C LEU A 440 4.50 19.35 -12.65
N ASN A 441 4.74 20.64 -12.39
CA ASN A 441 5.72 21.44 -13.13
C ASN A 441 7.16 21.19 -12.65
N GLU A 442 7.36 20.78 -11.41
CA GLU A 442 8.66 20.38 -10.84
C GLU A 442 9.03 18.93 -11.17
N TYR A 443 8.04 18.05 -11.28
CA TYR A 443 8.23 16.59 -11.31
C TYR A 443 7.41 15.80 -12.35
N HIS A 444 6.66 16.44 -13.26
CA HIS A 444 6.26 15.88 -14.56
C HIS A 444 5.49 14.52 -14.60
N TYR A 445 4.83 14.09 -13.52
CA TYR A 445 4.17 12.76 -13.40
C TYR A 445 2.71 12.69 -13.92
N GLY A 446 2.18 13.76 -14.52
CA GLY A 446 0.77 13.89 -14.89
C GLY A 446 0.21 12.78 -15.81
N SER A 447 1.05 12.15 -16.63
CA SER A 447 0.68 11.04 -17.53
C SER A 447 0.05 9.86 -16.80
N ASN A 448 0.73 9.36 -15.76
CA ASN A 448 0.36 8.16 -15.01
C ASN A 448 -0.94 8.42 -14.23
N LEU A 449 -1.01 9.62 -13.69
CA LEU A 449 -2.07 10.14 -12.86
C LEU A 449 -3.40 10.29 -13.64
N ALA A 450 -3.33 10.90 -14.82
CA ALA A 450 -4.46 11.05 -15.73
C ALA A 450 -4.98 9.69 -16.24
N ALA A 451 -4.13 8.66 -16.38
CA ALA A 451 -4.53 7.37 -16.94
C ALA A 451 -5.52 6.58 -16.04
N LEU A 452 -5.67 6.96 -14.77
CA LEU A 452 -6.71 6.43 -13.87
C LEU A 452 -8.10 7.07 -14.12
N ARG A 453 -8.17 8.32 -14.59
CA ARG A 453 -9.44 8.96 -15.00
C ARG A 453 -10.13 8.18 -16.11
N TYR A 454 -9.34 7.67 -17.07
CA TYR A 454 -9.87 6.99 -18.24
C TYR A 454 -10.73 5.76 -17.92
N LEU A 455 -10.37 5.04 -16.84
CA LEU A 455 -11.14 3.91 -16.30
C LEU A 455 -12.56 4.33 -15.89
N VAL A 456 -12.70 5.51 -15.28
CA VAL A 456 -13.94 6.03 -14.68
C VAL A 456 -14.85 6.70 -15.70
N ASP A 457 -14.31 7.14 -16.84
CA ASP A 457 -15.04 7.86 -17.89
C ASP A 457 -15.52 6.99 -19.06
N SER A 458 -14.91 5.83 -19.28
CA SER A 458 -15.39 4.88 -20.28
C SER A 458 -16.72 4.19 -19.86
N TYR A 459 -17.19 4.45 -18.63
CA TYR A 459 -18.32 3.80 -17.98
C TYR A 459 -19.71 4.13 -18.59
N ASP A 460 -20.48 3.12 -19.00
CA ASP A 460 -21.74 3.27 -19.76
C ASP A 460 -23.02 3.58 -18.94
N GLN A 461 -24.02 4.09 -19.66
CA GLN A 461 -25.32 4.57 -19.14
C GLN A 461 -26.10 3.52 -18.33
N SER A 462 -25.96 2.23 -18.63
CA SER A 462 -26.80 1.17 -18.04
C SER A 462 -26.46 0.93 -16.57
N PHE A 463 -25.17 0.89 -16.22
CA PHE A 463 -24.68 0.96 -14.85
C PHE A 463 -25.12 2.23 -14.14
N TRP A 464 -25.01 3.37 -14.82
CA TRP A 464 -25.44 4.66 -14.27
C TRP A 464 -26.95 4.70 -13.96
N THR A 465 -27.76 3.83 -14.57
CA THR A 465 -29.19 3.66 -14.26
C THR A 465 -29.52 2.40 -13.43
N SER A 466 -28.55 1.54 -13.11
CA SER A 466 -28.83 0.21 -12.53
C SER A 466 -29.33 0.25 -11.08
N THR A 467 -29.05 1.33 -10.36
CA THR A 467 -29.53 1.58 -8.99
C THR A 467 -29.87 3.06 -8.79
N LEU A 468 -30.72 3.37 -7.81
CA LEU A 468 -30.98 4.77 -7.41
C LEU A 468 -29.71 5.49 -6.93
N TYR A 469 -28.76 4.76 -6.33
CA TYR A 469 -27.45 5.31 -5.94
C TYR A 469 -26.63 5.74 -7.15
N ASN A 470 -26.49 4.85 -8.14
CA ASN A 470 -25.77 5.16 -9.38
C ASN A 470 -26.47 6.24 -10.21
N ALA A 471 -27.80 6.28 -10.21
CA ALA A 471 -28.58 7.30 -10.91
C ALA A 471 -28.40 8.70 -10.28
N TRP A 472 -28.32 8.78 -8.96
CA TRP A 472 -27.97 10.01 -8.25
C TRP A 472 -26.50 10.37 -8.48
N LEU A 473 -25.58 9.40 -8.44
CA LEU A 473 -24.15 9.67 -8.74
C LEU A 473 -23.94 10.12 -10.19
N GLN A 474 -24.75 9.64 -11.14
CA GLN A 474 -24.78 10.12 -12.52
C GLN A 474 -25.40 11.51 -12.65
N SER A 475 -26.48 11.83 -11.93
CA SER A 475 -27.00 13.20 -11.95
C SER A 475 -26.01 14.20 -11.33
N ILE A 476 -25.20 13.77 -10.35
CA ILE A 476 -24.04 14.51 -9.85
C ILE A 476 -22.95 14.65 -10.93
N ARG A 477 -22.65 13.61 -11.71
CA ARG A 477 -21.77 13.74 -12.90
C ARG A 477 -22.32 14.71 -13.94
N THR A 478 -23.65 14.85 -14.10
CA THR A 478 -24.24 15.85 -15.02
C THR A 478 -24.14 17.31 -14.54
N LEU A 479 -23.68 17.56 -13.31
CA LEU A 479 -23.33 18.90 -12.83
C LEU A 479 -21.94 19.37 -13.30
N ASN A 480 -21.19 18.52 -14.02
CA ASN A 480 -19.95 18.94 -14.70
C ASN A 480 -20.22 20.09 -15.69
N PRO A 481 -19.28 21.03 -15.87
CA PRO A 481 -19.42 22.15 -16.80
C PRO A 481 -19.65 21.69 -18.26
N PRO A 482 -20.79 22.04 -18.90
CA PRO A 482 -21.05 21.68 -20.28
C PRO A 482 -20.18 22.47 -21.27
N ALA A 483 -19.95 21.91 -22.46
CA ALA A 483 -19.10 22.51 -23.47
C ALA A 483 -19.62 23.86 -23.99
N ASP A 484 -20.91 23.95 -24.35
CA ASP A 484 -21.57 25.23 -24.64
C ASP A 484 -22.25 25.77 -23.38
N ARG A 485 -21.92 27.02 -23.04
CA ARG A 485 -22.50 27.80 -21.94
C ARG A 485 -23.12 29.13 -22.42
N SER A 486 -23.18 29.37 -23.73
CA SER A 486 -23.66 30.61 -24.37
C SER A 486 -25.15 30.91 -24.15
N GLN A 487 -25.95 29.89 -23.82
CA GLN A 487 -27.38 29.99 -23.52
C GLN A 487 -27.67 30.38 -22.06
N PHE A 488 -26.75 30.13 -21.11
CA PHE A 488 -27.00 30.33 -19.67
C PHE A 488 -26.89 31.80 -19.22
N PRO A 489 -27.44 32.18 -18.05
CA PRO A 489 -27.24 33.50 -17.46
C PRO A 489 -25.75 33.84 -17.27
N ALA A 490 -25.37 35.11 -17.40
CA ALA A 490 -23.95 35.52 -17.48
C ALA A 490 -23.08 35.03 -16.30
N PHE A 491 -23.58 35.05 -15.06
CA PHE A 491 -22.86 34.55 -13.90
C PHE A 491 -22.60 33.03 -14.00
N MET A 492 -23.56 32.26 -14.50
CA MET A 492 -23.44 30.82 -14.75
C MET A 492 -22.50 30.47 -15.91
N ARG A 493 -21.92 31.44 -16.63
CA ARG A 493 -20.86 31.18 -17.64
C ARG A 493 -19.46 31.22 -17.05
N THR A 494 -19.33 31.78 -15.85
CA THR A 494 -18.01 32.07 -15.28
C THR A 494 -17.34 30.82 -14.71
N ALA A 495 -16.01 30.81 -14.72
CA ALA A 495 -15.20 29.97 -13.83
C ALA A 495 -15.34 30.39 -12.35
N ALA A 496 -16.20 31.37 -12.05
CA ALA A 496 -16.72 31.75 -10.73
C ALA A 496 -18.14 31.19 -10.47
N TRP A 497 -18.61 30.21 -11.27
CA TRP A 497 -19.80 29.37 -11.00
C TRP A 497 -19.55 27.84 -11.11
N TRP A 498 -18.74 27.35 -12.05
CA TRP A 498 -18.67 25.90 -12.35
C TRP A 498 -17.88 25.07 -11.35
N GLN A 499 -16.68 25.50 -11.02
CA GLN A 499 -16.02 25.22 -9.75
C GLN A 499 -17.03 25.26 -8.52
N GLN A 500 -18.12 26.05 -8.45
CA GLN A 500 -19.10 26.04 -7.33
C GLN A 500 -20.09 24.89 -7.50
N LYS A 501 -20.39 24.50 -8.74
CA LYS A 501 -21.05 23.23 -9.02
C LYS A 501 -20.17 22.08 -8.52
N MET A 502 -18.85 22.21 -8.44
CA MET A 502 -18.02 21.19 -7.80
C MET A 502 -18.17 21.16 -6.27
N ASN A 503 -18.37 22.28 -5.59
CA ASN A 503 -18.87 22.23 -4.20
C ASN A 503 -20.30 21.69 -4.11
N THR A 504 -21.13 21.84 -5.14
CA THR A 504 -22.47 21.21 -5.20
C THR A 504 -22.38 19.71 -5.52
N GLN A 505 -21.33 19.26 -6.21
CA GLN A 505 -21.07 17.87 -6.53
C GLN A 505 -20.44 17.16 -5.35
N LEU A 506 -19.45 17.77 -4.70
CA LEU A 506 -18.88 17.28 -3.44
C LEU A 506 -19.94 17.28 -2.33
N ALA A 507 -20.76 18.34 -2.21
CA ALA A 507 -21.88 18.37 -1.28
C ALA A 507 -22.93 17.32 -1.63
N SER A 508 -23.43 17.24 -2.88
CA SER A 508 -24.49 16.26 -3.19
C SER A 508 -23.98 14.82 -3.31
N TRP A 509 -22.67 14.62 -3.55
CA TRP A 509 -22.00 13.32 -3.36
C TRP A 509 -21.85 12.98 -1.88
N ALA A 510 -21.58 13.97 -1.02
CA ALA A 510 -21.59 13.80 0.43
C ALA A 510 -23.01 13.57 0.98
N GLU A 511 -24.05 14.22 0.44
CA GLU A 511 -25.47 13.96 0.71
C GLU A 511 -25.87 12.57 0.23
N LEU A 512 -25.50 12.20 -1.00
CA LEU A 512 -25.70 10.86 -1.53
C LEU A 512 -25.04 9.82 -0.63
N ARG A 513 -23.80 10.08 -0.17
CA ARG A 513 -23.04 9.29 0.84
C ARG A 513 -23.55 9.46 2.28
N HIS A 514 -24.46 10.40 2.55
CA HIS A 514 -25.08 10.62 3.85
C HIS A 514 -26.43 9.90 3.91
N ASP A 515 -27.36 10.17 3.01
CA ASP A 515 -28.60 9.39 2.94
C ASP A 515 -28.30 7.91 2.69
N ASN A 516 -27.17 7.64 2.03
CA ASN A 516 -26.51 6.37 2.12
C ASN A 516 -25.55 6.29 3.32
N LEU A 517 -26.17 6.04 4.49
CA LEU A 517 -25.56 5.91 5.82
C LEU A 517 -25.32 4.51 6.42
N LEU A 518 -25.99 3.43 5.94
CA LEU A 518 -25.93 2.08 6.56
C LEU A 518 -25.36 0.90 5.71
N TYR A 519 -25.08 1.07 4.41
CA TYR A 519 -24.82 0.01 3.39
C TYR A 519 -23.64 0.21 2.37
N ALA A 520 -22.46 0.78 2.69
CA ALA A 520 -21.31 1.08 1.77
C ALA A 520 -20.05 1.60 2.53
N LYS A 521 -18.83 1.41 1.99
CA LYS A 521 -17.57 1.54 2.77
C LYS A 521 -16.81 2.88 2.65
N GLN A 522 -16.13 3.23 3.76
CA GLN A 522 -15.68 4.56 4.23
C GLN A 522 -14.42 4.34 5.13
N SER A 523 -13.49 5.31 5.30
CA SER A 523 -12.04 5.06 5.56
C SER A 523 -11.47 5.77 6.81
N TYR A 524 -10.49 5.20 7.56
CA TYR A 524 -10.60 5.46 9.02
C TYR A 524 -9.59 5.30 10.16
N SER A 525 -10.06 5.87 11.30
CA SER A 525 -10.14 5.25 12.62
C SER A 525 -11.16 5.94 13.61
N GLY A 526 -11.34 5.52 14.89
CA GLY A 526 -12.44 5.98 15.81
C GLY A 526 -12.54 5.63 17.33
N GLY A 527 -12.26 6.57 18.27
CA GLY A 527 -12.77 6.57 19.68
C GLY A 527 -11.83 6.07 20.82
N ILE A 528 -12.11 6.29 22.12
CA ILE A 528 -13.27 6.79 22.92
C ILE A 528 -12.73 7.10 24.36
N VAL A 529 -13.34 7.77 25.37
CA VAL A 529 -14.63 8.44 25.77
C VAL A 529 -14.25 9.46 26.90
N CYS A 530 -15.03 10.27 27.65
CA CYS A 530 -16.45 10.62 27.93
C CYS A 530 -16.44 11.97 28.73
N SER A 531 -17.50 12.68 29.12
CA SER A 531 -18.94 12.73 28.81
C SER A 531 -19.47 14.13 29.23
N PHE A 532 -20.38 14.74 28.47
CA PHE A 532 -20.63 16.21 28.53
C PHE A 532 -22.15 16.55 28.51
N PRO A 533 -22.57 17.75 28.97
CA PRO A 533 -23.99 18.09 29.09
C PRO A 533 -24.73 18.28 27.76
N GLU A 534 -24.08 18.81 26.73
CA GLU A 534 -24.52 18.77 25.33
C GLU A 534 -23.33 18.34 24.45
N SER A 535 -23.59 17.71 23.30
CA SER A 535 -22.53 17.10 22.47
C SER A 535 -22.93 17.03 20.99
N TYR A 536 -22.06 17.55 20.12
CA TYR A 536 -22.21 17.44 18.67
C TYR A 536 -21.15 16.46 18.12
N VAL A 537 -21.60 15.26 17.77
CA VAL A 537 -20.81 14.27 17.03
C VAL A 537 -20.84 14.64 15.56
N GLU A 538 -19.68 14.72 14.90
CA GLU A 538 -19.63 15.19 13.51
C GLU A 538 -20.54 14.33 12.59
N PRO A 539 -21.54 14.93 11.92
CA PRO A 539 -22.39 14.27 10.95
C PRO A 539 -21.70 14.26 9.58
N ILE A 540 -20.51 13.68 9.58
CA ILE A 540 -20.18 12.71 8.55
C ILE A 540 -20.59 11.39 9.21
N PRO A 541 -21.80 10.84 9.04
CA PRO A 541 -22.07 9.44 9.33
C PRO A 541 -21.78 8.60 8.05
N ALA A 542 -21.01 9.23 7.15
CA ALA A 542 -20.63 8.90 5.80
C ALA A 542 -19.12 8.56 5.68
N PHE A 543 -18.34 8.14 6.70
CA PHE A 543 -18.51 7.73 8.12
C PHE A 543 -19.27 6.43 8.60
N TYR A 544 -20.13 6.43 9.63
CA TYR A 544 -20.32 5.25 10.55
C TYR A 544 -20.66 3.89 9.90
N ARG A 545 -21.38 3.89 8.77
CA ARG A 545 -21.54 2.80 7.78
C ARG A 545 -20.37 1.81 7.67
N ALA A 546 -19.12 2.31 7.74
CA ALA A 546 -17.92 1.50 7.53
C ALA A 546 -17.09 1.18 8.75
N VAL A 547 -17.32 1.81 9.92
CA VAL A 547 -16.87 1.22 11.19
C VAL A 547 -17.62 -0.10 11.29
N LYS A 548 -18.94 -0.04 11.05
CA LYS A 548 -19.85 -1.17 11.01
C LYS A 548 -19.43 -2.25 10.01
N ALA A 549 -19.27 -1.92 8.73
CA ALA A 549 -18.91 -2.90 7.71
C ALA A 549 -17.42 -3.33 7.73
N TYR A 550 -16.52 -2.60 8.41
CA TYR A 550 -15.18 -3.06 8.78
C TYR A 550 -15.24 -4.04 9.96
N ALA A 551 -16.14 -3.80 10.91
CA ALA A 551 -16.36 -4.67 12.05
C ALA A 551 -17.00 -6.01 11.67
N GLU A 552 -17.96 -6.05 10.75
CA GLU A 552 -18.50 -7.30 10.18
C GLU A 552 -17.40 -8.14 9.50
N GLU A 553 -16.50 -7.47 8.77
CA GLU A 553 -15.33 -8.08 8.12
C GLU A 553 -14.37 -8.67 9.17
N GLY A 554 -14.06 -7.91 10.22
CA GLY A 554 -13.20 -8.32 11.34
C GLY A 554 -13.77 -9.47 12.17
N ILE A 555 -15.07 -9.44 12.48
CA ILE A 555 -15.79 -10.57 13.09
C ILE A 555 -15.64 -11.80 12.21
N THR A 556 -16.03 -11.71 10.94
CA THR A 556 -16.08 -12.86 10.03
C THR A 556 -14.70 -13.51 9.86
N LYS A 557 -13.65 -12.71 9.61
CA LYS A 557 -12.30 -13.23 9.38
C LYS A 557 -11.64 -13.78 10.64
N LEU A 558 -11.80 -13.13 11.81
CA LEU A 558 -11.13 -13.57 13.04
C LEU A 558 -11.90 -14.67 13.79
N GLN A 559 -13.23 -14.78 13.60
CA GLN A 559 -14.03 -15.83 14.24
C GLN A 559 -13.70 -17.24 13.70
N HIS A 560 -13.27 -17.37 12.44
CA HIS A 560 -12.74 -18.62 11.90
C HIS A 560 -11.31 -18.96 12.39
N LEU A 561 -10.59 -18.00 12.98
CA LEU A 561 -9.23 -18.17 13.49
C LEU A 561 -9.16 -18.39 15.02
N GLY A 562 -10.29 -18.28 15.73
CA GLY A 562 -10.41 -18.59 17.15
C GLY A 562 -10.14 -17.43 18.13
N PHE A 563 -9.90 -16.22 17.63
CA PHE A 563 -9.52 -15.06 18.46
C PHE A 563 -10.71 -14.40 19.16
N ALA A 564 -11.12 -14.96 20.31
CA ALA A 564 -12.30 -14.50 21.06
C ALA A 564 -12.26 -13.00 21.43
N GLY A 565 -11.11 -12.49 21.92
CA GLY A 565 -10.96 -11.08 22.35
C GLY A 565 -11.14 -10.05 21.22
N PRO A 566 -10.34 -10.13 20.13
CA PRO A 566 -10.50 -9.28 18.96
C PRO A 566 -11.91 -9.34 18.34
N VAL A 567 -12.53 -10.52 18.26
CA VAL A 567 -13.91 -10.66 17.77
C VAL A 567 -14.90 -9.92 18.67
N ASP A 568 -14.71 -9.91 19.99
CA ASP A 568 -15.57 -9.16 20.92
C ASP A 568 -15.33 -7.64 20.87
N TYR A 569 -14.11 -7.18 20.55
CA TYR A 569 -13.88 -5.79 20.16
C TYR A 569 -14.70 -5.44 18.90
N PHE A 570 -14.62 -6.25 17.84
CA PHE A 570 -15.35 -5.96 16.61
C PHE A 570 -16.88 -6.04 16.81
N ARG A 571 -17.40 -6.92 17.69
CA ARG A 571 -18.82 -6.90 18.08
C ARG A 571 -19.24 -5.61 18.79
N ARG A 572 -18.38 -5.05 19.65
CA ARG A 572 -18.64 -3.74 20.29
C ARG A 572 -18.57 -2.61 19.27
N LEU A 573 -17.56 -2.64 18.40
CA LEU A 573 -17.36 -1.68 17.33
C LEU A 573 -18.55 -1.66 16.35
N TYR A 574 -19.12 -2.84 16.04
CA TYR A 574 -20.35 -3.01 15.27
C TYR A 574 -21.62 -2.48 15.96
N GLY A 575 -21.60 -2.37 17.30
CA GLY A 575 -22.71 -1.90 18.12
C GLY A 575 -22.71 -0.39 18.40
N VAL A 576 -21.59 0.31 18.16
CA VAL A 576 -21.45 1.77 18.35
C VAL A 576 -21.38 2.55 17.03
N ALA A 577 -21.63 1.89 15.90
CA ALA A 577 -21.65 2.45 14.54
C ALA A 577 -22.74 1.79 13.67
#